data_AF-A0A1A2ML73-F1
#
_entry.id   AF-A0A1A2ML73-F1
#
_cell.length_a   1.000
_cell.length_b   1.000
_cell.length_c   1.000
_cell.angle_alpha   90.00
_cell.angle_beta   90.00
_cell.angle_gamma   90.00
#
_symmetry.space_group_name_H-M   'P 1'
#
loop_
_entity.id
_entity.type
_entity.pdbx_description
1 polymer ?
#
loop_
_entity_poly.entity_id
_entity_poly.type
_entity_poly.pdbx_seq_one_letter_code
_entity_poly.pdbx_strand_id
1 'polypeptide(L)' 'MLRDGAQLRPDDFVTFLAAQPDLSPTAWPRYLGIDADLPTTATNKILKRALTAAGTSAEGGVLWARRTRGTAYGQLTVSP' A
#
# COMPACT_ATOMS: atom_id res chain seq x y z
N MET A 1 9.56 -4.74 -0.49
CA MET A 1 9.46 -4.95 0.97
C MET A 1 10.18 -3.82 1.67
N LEU A 2 9.63 -3.37 2.79
CA LEU A 2 10.29 -2.38 3.64
C LEU A 2 11.36 -3.11 4.48
N ARG A 3 12.47 -2.43 4.77
CA ARG A 3 13.50 -3.00 5.65
C ARG A 3 13.04 -2.92 7.10
N ASP A 4 13.49 -3.85 7.93
CA ASP A 4 13.17 -3.85 9.37
C ASP A 4 13.53 -2.50 10.01
N GLY A 5 12.58 -1.96 10.78
CA GLY A 5 12.72 -0.66 11.45
C GLY A 5 12.52 0.57 10.55
N ALA A 6 12.39 0.42 9.24
CA ALA A 6 12.06 1.54 8.38
C ALA A 6 10.57 1.89 8.52
N GLN A 7 10.27 3.19 8.49
CA GLN A 7 8.91 3.72 8.54
C GLN A 7 8.54 4.30 7.18
N LEU A 8 7.43 3.85 6.60
CA LEU A 8 6.85 4.47 5.43
C LEU A 8 5.89 5.58 5.90
N ARG A 9 6.09 6.81 5.43
CA ARG A 9 5.18 7.94 5.70
C ARG A 9 4.37 8.28 4.46
N PRO A 10 3.11 8.76 4.60
CA PRO A 10 2.29 9.13 3.45
C PRO A 10 2.95 10.15 2.52
N ASP A 11 3.56 11.20 3.06
CA ASP A 11 4.18 12.26 2.25
C ASP A 11 5.42 11.76 1.50
N ASP A 12 6.25 10.95 2.16
CA ASP A 12 7.42 10.32 1.53
C ASP A 12 7.00 9.43 0.35
N PHE A 13 5.89 8.71 0.49
CA PHE A 13 5.35 7.87 -0.58
C PHE A 13 4.82 8.70 -1.74
N VAL A 14 4.14 9.82 -1.48
CA VAL A 14 3.68 10.76 -2.52
C VAL A 14 4.88 11.32 -3.30
N THR A 15 5.93 11.76 -2.60
CA THR A 15 7.16 12.26 -3.23
C THR A 15 7.83 11.17 -4.05
N PHE A 16 7.88 9.93 -3.54
CA PHE A 16 8.44 8.79 -4.26
C PHE A 16 7.69 8.51 -5.58
N LEU A 17 6.35 8.49 -5.56
CA LEU A 17 5.55 8.29 -6.77
C LEU A 17 5.69 9.45 -7.76
N ALA A 18 5.75 10.70 -7.27
CA ALA A 18 5.92 11.88 -8.11
C ALA A 18 7.30 11.97 -8.78
N ALA A 19 8.33 11.33 -8.20
CA ALA A 19 9.66 11.28 -8.77
C ALA A 19 9.79 10.30 -9.96
N GLN A 20 8.78 9.47 -10.23
CA GLN A 20 8.80 8.52 -11.33
C GLN A 20 8.35 9.22 -12.63
N PRO A 21 9.25 9.42 -13.63
CA PRO A 21 8.93 10.20 -14.83
C PRO A 21 7.90 9.54 -15.76
N ASP A 22 7.71 8.23 -15.62
CA ASP A 22 6.80 7.40 -16.41
C ASP A 22 5.45 7.13 -15.71
N LEU A 23 5.29 7.57 -14.45
CA LEU A 23 4.11 7.28 -13.65
C LEU A 23 3.16 8.48 -13.55
N SER A 24 2.12 8.48 -14.40
CA SER A 24 1.04 9.47 -14.30
C SER A 24 0.30 9.39 -12.96
N PRO A 25 -0.14 10.53 -12.38
CA PRO A 25 -1.03 10.57 -11.21
C PRO A 25 -2.32 9.75 -11.32
N THR A 26 -2.76 9.41 -12.54
CA THR A 26 -3.91 8.52 -12.77
C THR A 26 -3.60 7.05 -12.49
N ALA A 27 -2.33 6.65 -12.60
CA ALA A 27 -1.86 5.29 -12.31
C ALA A 27 -1.58 5.06 -10.81
N TRP A 28 -1.67 6.10 -9.99
CA TRP A 28 -1.40 5.99 -8.56
C TRP A 28 -2.47 5.15 -7.85
N PRO A 29 -2.08 4.23 -6.96
CA PRO A 29 -3.01 3.36 -6.24
C PRO A 29 -4.07 4.15 -5.46
N ARG A 30 -5.32 3.69 -5.47
CA ARG A 30 -6.36 4.29 -4.62
C ARG A 30 -6.29 3.82 -3.17
N TYR A 31 -5.90 2.58 -2.96
CA TYR A 31 -5.71 1.96 -1.66
C TYR A 31 -4.31 1.36 -1.59
N LEU A 32 -3.68 1.46 -0.42
CA LEU A 32 -2.38 0.88 -0.13
C LEU A 32 -2.46 0.18 1.22
N GLY A 33 -2.43 -1.15 1.21
CA GLY A 33 -2.25 -1.96 2.43
C GLY A 33 -0.77 -2.09 2.76
N ILE A 34 -0.43 -1.88 4.03
CA ILE A 34 0.92 -2.08 4.56
C ILE A 34 0.79 -3.17 5.64
N ASP A 35 1.08 -4.40 5.23
CA ASP A 35 0.98 -5.58 6.07
C ASP A 35 2.39 -6.01 6.54
N ALA A 36 2.45 -6.57 7.75
CA ALA A 36 3.71 -7.07 8.33
C ALA A 36 4.22 -8.32 7.59
N ASP A 37 3.31 -9.11 7.03
CA ASP A 37 3.63 -10.27 6.22
C ASP A 37 2.72 -10.31 4.99
N LEU A 38 3.26 -10.79 3.88
CA LEU A 38 2.49 -11.00 2.65
C LEU A 38 2.45 -12.49 2.37
N PRO A 39 1.27 -13.05 2.01
CA PRO A 39 1.16 -14.46 1.70
C PRO A 39 2.04 -14.79 0.49
N THR A 40 3.05 -15.62 0.70
CA THR A 40 3.97 -16.08 -0.34
C THR A 40 3.99 -17.60 -0.47
N THR A 41 4.45 -18.11 -1.63
CA THR A 41 4.79 -19.52 -1.81
C THR A 41 6.14 -19.84 -1.17
N ALA A 42 6.49 -21.13 -1.08
CA ALA A 42 7.83 -21.59 -0.72
C ALA A 42 8.97 -21.05 -1.61
N THR A 43 8.64 -20.41 -2.74
CA THR A 43 9.57 -19.77 -3.67
C THR A 43 9.51 -18.24 -3.62
N ASN A 44 8.96 -17.66 -2.54
CA ASN A 44 8.83 -16.22 -2.32
C ASN A 44 7.96 -15.49 -3.37
N LYS A 45 7.08 -16.21 -4.07
CA LYS A 45 6.12 -15.61 -5.01
C LYS A 45 4.89 -15.15 -4.23
N ILE A 46 4.47 -13.90 -4.43
CA ILE A 46 3.26 -13.36 -3.82
C ILE A 46 2.02 -14.12 -4.32
N LEU A 47 1.23 -14.64 -3.38
CA LEU A 47 -0.01 -15.35 -3.63
C LEU A 47 -1.16 -14.36 -3.89
N LYS A 48 -1.23 -13.85 -5.13
CA LYS A 48 -2.24 -12.85 -5.53
C LYS A 48 -3.67 -13.24 -5.19
N ARG A 49 -4.05 -14.53 -5.29
CA ARG A 49 -5.40 -15.02 -4.94
C ARG A 49 -5.77 -14.79 -3.47
N ALA A 50 -4.80 -14.91 -2.56
CA ALA A 50 -5.02 -14.66 -1.14
C ALA A 50 -5.24 -13.17 -0.91
N LEU A 51 -4.41 -12.32 -1.54
CA LEU A 51 -4.58 -10.86 -1.49
C LEU A 51 -5.92 -10.40 -2.07
N THR A 52 -6.38 -11.02 -3.17
CA THR A 52 -7.70 -10.70 -3.74
C THR A 52 -8.83 -11.09 -2.80
N ALA A 53 -8.71 -12.21 -2.08
CA ALA A 53 -9.69 -12.62 -1.07
C ALA A 53 -9.70 -11.69 0.16
N ALA A 54 -8.53 -11.22 0.59
CA ALA A 54 -8.37 -10.23 1.67
C ALA A 54 -8.98 -8.86 1.32
N GLY A 55 -8.91 -8.49 0.04
CA GLY A 55 -9.50 -7.27 -0.50
C GLY A 55 -8.80 -6.02 0.03
N THR A 56 -9.57 -5.09 0.59
CA THR A 56 -9.02 -3.85 1.18
C THR A 56 -8.78 -3.99 2.68
N SER A 57 -8.81 -5.21 3.20
CA SER A 57 -8.44 -5.49 4.57
C SER A 57 -6.92 -5.51 4.64
N ALA A 58 -6.31 -4.52 5.30
CA ALA A 58 -4.91 -4.66 5.70
C ALA A 58 -4.89 -5.72 6.80
N GLU A 59 -4.43 -6.93 6.49
CA GLU A 59 -4.51 -8.14 7.34
C GLU A 59 -3.64 -7.98 8.61
N GLY A 60 -4.12 -7.18 9.57
CA GLY A 60 -3.36 -6.77 10.76
C GLY A 60 -2.42 -5.58 10.54
N GLY A 61 -2.42 -5.01 9.34
CA GLY A 61 -1.63 -3.86 8.94
C GLY A 61 -2.36 -2.51 9.00
N VAL A 62 -1.78 -1.50 8.36
CA VAL A 62 -2.45 -0.20 8.14
C VAL A 62 -2.92 -0.09 6.71
N LEU A 63 -4.15 0.37 6.53
CA LEU A 63 -4.69 0.71 5.23
C LEU A 63 -4.59 2.20 5.00
N TRP A 64 -4.00 2.62 3.89
CA TRP A 64 -4.05 4.00 3.42
C TRP A 64 -4.98 4.13 2.22
N ALA A 65 -5.68 5.25 2.13
CA ALA A 65 -6.43 5.63 0.95
C ALA A 65 -5.99 6.98 0.42
N ARG A 66 -5.95 7.08 -0.90
CA ARG A 66 -5.76 8.33 -1.59
C ARG A 66 -7.06 9.15 -1.54
N ARG A 67 -6.95 10.43 -1.17
CA ARG A 67 -8.11 11.35 -1.16
C ARG A 67 -8.72 11.48 -2.56
N THR A 68 -10.05 11.65 -2.63
CA THR A 68 -10.80 11.82 -3.89
C THR A 68 -10.28 12.97 -4.74
N ARG A 69 -9.80 14.05 -4.09
CA ARG A 69 -9.17 15.19 -4.75
C ARG A 69 -7.72 15.30 -4.27
N GLY A 70 -6.78 15.27 -5.22
CA GLY A 70 -5.34 15.37 -4.97
C GLY A 70 -4.62 14.02 -5.00
N THR A 71 -3.40 14.00 -4.49
CA THR A 71 -2.48 12.85 -4.49
C THR A 71 -2.14 12.35 -3.08
N ALA A 72 -2.60 13.06 -2.05
CA ALA A 72 -2.30 12.73 -0.66
C ALA A 72 -2.96 11.41 -0.22
N TYR A 73 -2.18 10.60 0.48
CA TYR A 73 -2.64 9.43 1.20
C TYR A 73 -2.96 9.78 2.66
N GLY A 74 -3.97 9.13 3.22
CA GLY A 74 -4.28 9.17 4.63
C GLY A 74 -4.60 7.78 5.13
N GLN A 75 -4.29 7.50 6.39
CA GLN A 75 -4.64 6.24 7.02
C GLN A 75 -6.16 6.14 7.16
N LEU A 76 -6.73 5.05 6.64
CA LEU A 76 -8.07 4.62 6.95
C LEU A 76 -8.02 3.85 8.27
N THR A 77 -8.68 4.38 9.28
CA THR A 77 -8.96 3.62 10.50
C THR A 77 -10.00 2.58 10.14
N VAL A 78 -9.57 1.32 10.00
CA VAL A 78 -10.50 0.20 9.88
C VAL A 78 -11.05 -0.03 11.29
N SER A 79 -12.32 0.29 11.49
CA SER A 79 -13.00 -0.01 12.76
C SER A 79 -13.07 -1.54 12.92
N PRO A 80 -12.77 -2.11 14.10
CA PRO A 80 -12.76 -3.55 14.33
C PRO A 80 -14.15 -4.19 14.19
#